data_AF-A0A9Q4MUZ0-F1
#
_entry.id   AF-A0A9Q4MUZ0-F1
#
_cell.length_a   1.000
_cell.length_b   1.000
_cell.length_c   1.000
_cell.angle_alpha   90.00
_cell.angle_beta   90.00
_cell.angle_gamma   90.00
#
_symmetry.space_group_name_H-M   'P 1'
#
loop_
_entity.id
_entity.type
_entity.pdbx_description
1 polymer ?
#
loop_
_entity_poly.entity_id
_entity_poly.type
_entity_poly.pdbx_seq_one_letter_code
_entity_poly.pdbx_strand_id
1 'polypeptide(L)'
;MTSNNNSTDDGSLSFLNIQPDEANKHFNCPETTQQKLINLQFWLIDFIEDVKTKFGANRFLVKIKFKKDDPESEAKKFFTNSSEIKY
;
A
#
# COMPACT_ATOMS: atom_id res chain seq x y z
N MET A 1 31.36 3.61 -4.43
CA MET A 1 30.55 2.48 -4.92
C MET A 1 29.10 2.93 -4.88
N THR A 2 28.55 3.31 -6.02
CA THR A 2 27.17 3.80 -6.18
C THR A 2 26.25 2.60 -6.31
N SER A 3 25.46 2.32 -5.27
CA SER A 3 24.41 1.30 -5.33
C SER A 3 23.29 1.81 -6.23
N ASN A 4 23.36 1.46 -7.52
CA ASN A 4 22.24 1.59 -8.44
C ASN A 4 21.22 0.52 -8.06
N ASN A 5 20.24 0.89 -7.23
CA ASN A 5 19.03 0.10 -7.05
C ASN A 5 18.22 0.19 -8.36
N ASN A 6 18.63 -0.58 -9.36
CA ASN A 6 17.83 -0.86 -10.56
C ASN A 6 16.73 -1.86 -10.22
N SER A 7 15.99 -1.61 -9.15
CA SER A 7 14.69 -2.25 -9.03
C SER A 7 13.85 -1.61 -10.15
N THR A 8 13.35 -2.41 -11.07
CA THR A 8 12.49 -1.92 -12.16
C THR A 8 11.09 -1.84 -11.58
N ASP A 9 10.43 -0.69 -11.68
CA ASP A 9 9.00 -0.59 -11.35
C ASP A 9 8.21 -1.40 -12.38
N ASP A 10 7.95 -2.67 -12.05
CA ASP A 10 7.15 -3.65 -12.81
C ASP A 10 5.64 -3.46 -12.54
N GLY A 11 5.29 -2.27 -12.06
CA GLY A 11 3.97 -1.95 -11.54
C GLY A 11 3.67 -2.67 -10.23
N SER A 12 4.61 -3.44 -9.66
CA SER A 12 4.37 -4.26 -8.48
C SER A 12 4.75 -3.72 -7.12
N LEU A 13 3.96 -4.10 -6.10
CA LEU A 13 4.29 -3.77 -4.71
C LEU A 13 5.59 -4.48 -4.29
N SER A 14 5.97 -5.55 -4.98
CA SER A 14 7.23 -6.27 -4.80
C SER A 14 8.45 -5.37 -5.03
N PHE A 15 8.39 -4.45 -6.01
CA PHE A 15 9.46 -3.48 -6.29
C PHE A 15 9.76 -2.57 -5.08
N LEU A 16 8.76 -2.30 -4.23
CA LEU A 16 8.91 -1.43 -3.06
C LEU A 16 9.72 -2.08 -1.94
N ASN A 17 9.96 -3.39 -2.01
CA ASN A 17 10.70 -4.17 -1.01
C ASN A 17 10.20 -3.96 0.43
N ILE A 18 8.90 -3.72 0.57
CA ILE A 18 8.22 -3.65 1.87
C ILE A 18 7.82 -5.07 2.22
N GLN A 19 8.35 -5.61 3.32
CA GLN A 19 7.90 -6.91 3.79
C GLN A 19 6.53 -6.75 4.48
N PRO A 20 5.54 -7.57 4.11
CA PRO A 20 4.27 -7.58 4.81
C PRO A 20 4.50 -8.04 6.25
N ASP A 21 3.91 -7.32 7.20
CA ASP A 21 3.95 -7.70 8.60
C ASP A 21 2.92 -8.82 8.86
N GLU A 22 3.38 -10.07 8.98
CA GLU A 22 2.53 -11.24 9.22
C GLU A 22 1.66 -11.15 10.49
N ALA A 23 2.07 -10.35 11.48
CA ALA A 23 1.30 -10.16 12.70
C ALA A 23 0.13 -9.18 12.50
N ASN A 24 0.21 -8.27 11.52
CA ASN A 24 -0.78 -7.22 11.30
C ASN A 24 -1.87 -7.67 10.32
N LYS A 25 -2.88 -8.38 10.85
CA LYS A 25 -4.07 -8.77 10.08
C LYS A 25 -5.08 -7.63 9.85
N HIS A 26 -4.87 -6.47 10.45
CA HIS A 26 -5.74 -5.31 10.29
C HIS A 26 -5.01 -3.98 10.54
N PHE A 27 -5.31 -2.97 9.74
CA PHE A 27 -4.85 -1.60 10.01
C PHE A 27 -5.86 -0.83 10.84
N ASN A 28 -5.51 -0.47 12.09
CA ASN A 28 -6.34 0.35 12.95
C ASN A 28 -6.19 1.85 12.64
N CYS A 29 -6.53 2.26 11.42
CA CYS A 29 -6.52 3.65 10.99
C CYS A 29 -7.73 3.98 10.10
N PRO A 30 -8.06 5.27 9.90
CA PRO A 30 -9.21 5.69 9.10
C PRO A 30 -9.12 5.24 7.63
N GLU A 31 -10.27 4.89 7.06
CA GLU A 31 -10.38 4.59 5.62
C GLU A 31 -10.40 5.87 4.78
N THR A 32 -9.69 5.85 3.65
CA THR A 32 -9.78 6.83 2.56
C THR A 32 -10.19 6.14 1.26
N THR A 33 -10.55 6.93 0.24
CA THR A 33 -10.88 6.42 -1.09
C THR A 33 -9.78 6.79 -2.08
N GLN A 34 -9.61 5.98 -3.14
CA GLN A 34 -8.68 6.29 -4.22
C GLN A 34 -8.98 7.65 -4.87
N GLN A 35 -10.26 8.03 -4.99
CA GLN A 35 -10.68 9.32 -5.53
C GLN A 35 -10.11 10.50 -4.73
N LYS A 36 -9.99 10.37 -3.39
CA LYS A 36 -9.38 11.39 -2.53
C LYS A 36 -7.86 11.48 -2.65
N LEU A 37 -7.24 10.49 -3.30
CA LEU A 37 -5.78 10.39 -3.48
C LEU A 37 -5.32 10.78 -4.88
N ILE A 38 -6.24 11.12 -5.79
CA ILE A 38 -5.90 11.55 -7.16
C ILE A 38 -5.03 12.82 -7.10
N ASN A 39 -3.93 12.82 -7.85
CA ASN A 39 -2.92 13.90 -7.89
C ASN A 39 -2.24 14.20 -6.55
N LEU A 40 -2.31 13.29 -5.58
CA LEU A 40 -1.56 13.41 -4.33
C LEU A 40 -0.38 12.43 -4.32
N GLN A 41 0.71 12.86 -3.69
CA GLN A 41 1.83 11.99 -3.37
C GLN A 41 1.71 11.50 -1.92
N PHE A 42 2.03 10.25 -1.70
CA PHE A 42 2.02 9.63 -0.38
C PHE A 42 3.07 8.52 -0.32
N TRP A 43 3.45 8.16 0.89
CA TRP A 43 4.31 7.03 1.19
C TRP A 43 3.46 5.79 1.48
N LEU A 44 3.76 4.68 0.82
CA LEU A 44 3.26 3.37 1.21
C LEU A 44 4.05 2.91 2.43
N ILE A 45 3.33 2.62 3.52
CA ILE A 45 3.94 2.21 4.79
C ILE A 45 3.89 0.70 4.94
N ASP A 46 2.75 0.09 4.59
CA ASP A 46 2.49 -1.33 4.77
C ASP A 46 1.32 -1.75 3.88
N PHE A 47 1.13 -3.06 3.68
CA PHE A 47 0.00 -3.61 2.95
C PHE A 47 -0.39 -5.01 3.45
N ILE A 48 -1.65 -5.36 3.25
CA ILE A 48 -2.20 -6.70 3.48
C ILE A 48 -2.72 -7.19 2.13
N GLU A 49 -2.26 -8.37 1.72
CA GLU A 49 -2.71 -9.05 0.51
C GLU A 49 -3.89 -10.01 0.77
N ASP A 50 -4.49 -10.49 -0.32
CA ASP A 50 -5.63 -11.44 -0.31
C ASP A 50 -6.77 -11.11 0.67
N VAL A 51 -7.12 -9.81 0.77
CA VAL A 51 -8.22 -9.39 1.62
C VAL A 51 -9.55 -9.71 0.94
N LYS A 52 -10.28 -10.65 1.53
CA LYS A 52 -11.64 -10.99 1.10
C LYS A 52 -12.63 -9.89 1.49
N THR A 53 -13.35 -9.38 0.51
CA THR A 53 -14.40 -8.36 0.70
C THR A 53 -15.75 -8.88 0.22
N LYS A 54 -16.84 -8.18 0.57
CA LYS A 54 -18.18 -8.46 0.03
C LYS A 54 -18.30 -8.32 -1.49
N PHE A 55 -17.32 -7.70 -2.15
CA PHE A 55 -17.32 -7.42 -3.59
C PHE A 55 -16.25 -8.20 -4.38
N GLY A 56 -15.52 -9.12 -3.74
CA GLY A 56 -14.46 -9.91 -4.38
C GLY A 56 -13.34 -10.31 -3.41
N ALA A 57 -12.49 -11.24 -3.84
CA ALA A 57 -11.28 -11.70 -3.15
C ALA A 57 -10.00 -11.11 -3.80
N ASN A 58 -8.82 -11.49 -3.32
CA ASN A 58 -7.52 -11.08 -3.89
C ASN A 58 -7.29 -9.56 -3.93
N ARG A 59 -7.79 -8.81 -2.93
CA ARG A 59 -7.58 -7.35 -2.88
C ARG A 59 -6.44 -7.00 -1.94
N PHE A 60 -5.70 -5.96 -2.30
CA PHE A 60 -4.72 -5.36 -1.42
C PHE A 60 -5.38 -4.24 -0.60
N LEU A 61 -5.24 -4.34 0.72
CA LEU A 61 -5.50 -3.21 1.62
C LEU A 61 -4.14 -2.57 1.88
N VAL A 62 -3.98 -1.30 1.52
CA VAL A 62 -2.74 -0.58 1.72
C VAL A 62 -2.87 0.45 2.81
N LYS A 63 -1.75 0.75 3.46
CA LYS A 63 -1.61 1.77 4.49
C LYS A 63 -0.62 2.82 4.03
N ILE A 64 -1.02 4.08 4.16
CA ILE A 64 -0.27 5.22 3.65
C ILE A 64 -0.11 6.32 4.68
N LYS A 65 0.91 7.16 4.49
CA LYS A 65 1.09 8.46 5.15
C LYS A 65 1.46 9.51 4.11
N PHE A 66 1.06 10.77 4.32
CA PHE A 66 1.41 11.84 3.38
C PHE A 66 2.85 12.31 3.58
N LYS A 67 3.36 12.26 4.82
CA LYS A 67 4.79 12.43 5.11
C LYS A 67 5.33 11.19 5.80
N LYS A 68 6.59 10.86 5.51
CA LYS A 68 7.26 9.65 6.02
C LYS A 68 7.31 9.61 7.55
N ASP A 69 7.53 10.76 8.18
CA ASP A 69 7.71 10.90 9.62
C ASP A 69 6.41 11.23 10.37
N ASP A 70 5.25 11.25 9.67
CA ASP A 70 3.97 11.48 10.33
C ASP A 70 3.68 10.35 11.34
N PRO A 71 3.06 10.68 12.49
CA PRO A 71 2.72 9.69 13.50
C PRO A 71 1.70 8.68 12.95
N GLU A 72 1.61 7.55 13.62
CA GLU A 72 0.74 6.45 13.21
C GLU A 72 -0.75 6.82 13.20
N SER A 73 -1.14 7.79 14.02
CA SER A 73 -2.49 8.36 14.07
C SER A 73 -2.92 9.07 12.79
N GLU A 74 -1.97 9.53 11.97
CA GLU A 74 -2.23 10.19 10.68
C GLU A 74 -2.23 9.22 9.50
N ALA A 75 -1.93 7.94 9.75
CA ALA A 75 -2.00 6.92 8.71
C ALA A 75 -3.43 6.77 8.18
N LYS A 76 -3.56 6.45 6.90
CA LYS A 76 -4.84 6.12 6.26
C LYS A 76 -4.73 4.79 5.56
N LYS A 77 -5.86 4.10 5.40
CA LYS A 77 -5.94 2.86 4.64
C LYS A 77 -6.92 2.96 3.48
N PHE A 78 -6.66 2.26 2.39
CA PHE A 78 -7.62 2.10 1.30
C PHE A 78 -7.40 0.79 0.57
N PHE A 79 -8.46 0.25 -0.04
CA PHE A 79 -8.32 -0.87 -0.95
C PHE A 79 -7.79 -0.39 -2.28
N THR A 80 -6.79 -1.08 -2.84
CA THR A 80 -6.48 -0.95 -4.26
C THR A 80 -7.52 -1.77 -5.04
N ASN A 81 -8.00 -1.23 -6.16
CA ASN A 81 -8.87 -1.96 -7.09
C ASN A 81 -8.03 -2.65 -8.19
N SER A 82 -6.71 -2.72 -8.01
CA SER A 82 -5.85 -3.36 -8.99
C SER A 82 -6.07 -4.86 -8.96
N SER A 83 -6.56 -5.41 -10.08
CA SER A 83 -6.79 -6.84 -10.23
C SER A 83 -5.48 -7.59 -10.44
N GLU A 84 -4.52 -6.93 -11.07
CA GLU A 84 -3.18 -7.39 -11.31
C GLU A 84 -2.32 -6.15 -11.46
N ILE A 85 -1.57 -5.90 -10.42
CA ILE A 85 -0.29 -5.24 -10.55
C ILE A 85 0.65 -6.37 -11.06
N LYS A 86 0.58 -6.66 -12.36
CA LYS A 86 1.48 -7.61 -13.04
C LYS A 86 1.72 -7.10 -14.45
N TYR A 87 2.92 -6.58 -14.70
CA TYR A 87 3.65 -6.80 -15.96
C TYR A 87 5.15 -6.81 -15.69
#